data_AF-A0A1J4X1T8-F1
#
_entry.id   AF-A0A1J4X1T8-F1
#
_cell.length_a   1.000
_cell.length_b   1.000
_cell.length_c   1.000
_cell.angle_alpha   90.00
_cell.angle_beta   90.00
_cell.angle_gamma   90.00
#
_symmetry.space_group_name_H-M   'P 1'
#
loop_
_entity.id
_entity.type
_entity.pdbx_description
1 polymer ?
#
loop_
_entity_poly.entity_id
_entity_poly.type
_entity_poly.pdbx_seq_one_letter_code
_entity_poly.pdbx_strand_id
1 'polypeptide(L)'
;MPLPTLKPQEIPLDHPDSACMFQPKPAKPFLATPAALKLYGDAILPCLRTLQALARQHKGLDYLQVFTCPGKPEPMWFIEDGEGGAITALLPSDY
;
A
#
# COMPACT_ATOMS: atom_id res chain seq x y z
N MET A 1 -5.13 16.35 9.34
CA MET A 1 -4.55 16.30 7.97
C MET A 1 -5.56 15.63 7.05
N PRO A 2 -5.67 16.02 5.78
CA PRO A 2 -6.52 15.30 4.82
C PRO A 2 -6.06 13.85 4.69
N LEU A 3 -6.99 12.91 4.56
CA LEU A 3 -6.65 11.51 4.31
C LEU A 3 -6.01 11.36 2.93
N PRO A 4 -4.94 10.58 2.77
CA PRO A 4 -4.39 10.27 1.46
C PRO A 4 -5.43 9.60 0.56
N THR A 5 -5.38 9.93 -0.72
CA THR A 5 -6.25 9.38 -1.76
C THR A 5 -5.49 8.33 -2.56
N LEU A 6 -6.09 7.15 -2.73
CA LEU A 6 -5.55 6.08 -3.56
C LEU A 6 -5.62 6.48 -5.04
N LYS A 7 -4.52 6.29 -5.77
CA LYS A 7 -4.49 6.41 -7.22
C LYS A 7 -4.98 5.12 -7.89
N PRO A 8 -5.46 5.19 -9.15
CA PRO A 8 -5.60 3.99 -9.96
C PRO A 8 -4.29 3.20 -9.97
N GLN A 9 -4.37 1.89 -9.79
CA GLN A 9 -3.22 0.99 -9.92
C GLN A 9 -2.70 0.94 -11.37
N GLU A 10 -1.47 0.47 -11.56
CA GLU A 10 -0.79 0.50 -12.86
C GLU A 10 -1.44 -0.43 -13.88
N ILE A 11 -1.83 -1.63 -13.43
CA ILE A 11 -2.47 -2.66 -14.26
C ILE A 11 -3.98 -2.77 -14.01
N PRO A 12 -4.77 -3.31 -14.96
CA PRO A 12 -6.20 -3.55 -14.76
C PRO A 12 -6.51 -4.45 -13.55
N LEU A 13 -7.67 -4.23 -12.92
CA LEU A 13 -8.13 -5.00 -11.75
C LEU A 13 -8.44 -6.47 -12.07
N ASP A 14 -8.68 -6.79 -13.33
CA ASP A 14 -8.90 -8.15 -13.84
C ASP A 14 -7.63 -8.78 -14.43
N HIS A 15 -6.49 -8.07 -14.38
CA HIS A 15 -5.21 -8.62 -14.80
C HIS A 15 -4.79 -9.77 -13.87
N PRO A 16 -4.19 -10.86 -14.38
CA PRO A 16 -3.74 -11.99 -13.55
C PRO A 16 -2.78 -11.61 -12.41
N ASP A 17 -1.97 -10.57 -12.62
CA ASP A 17 -1.03 -10.07 -11.61
C ASP A 17 -1.69 -9.18 -10.54
N SER A 18 -2.95 -8.79 -10.73
CA SER A 18 -3.76 -8.14 -9.68
C SER A 18 -4.23 -9.17 -8.65
N ALA A 19 -3.29 -9.76 -7.91
CA ALA A 19 -3.51 -10.87 -6.99
C ALA A 19 -3.15 -10.56 -5.53
N CYS A 20 -2.57 -9.39 -5.23
CA CYS A 20 -2.16 -9.01 -3.88
C CYS A 20 -3.35 -8.65 -3.00
N MET A 21 -3.30 -9.06 -1.73
CA MET A 21 -4.43 -8.96 -0.78
C MET A 21 -4.19 -7.94 0.33
N PHE A 22 -2.96 -7.45 0.47
CA PHE A 22 -2.47 -6.57 1.52
C PHE A 22 -2.85 -7.06 2.91
N GLN A 23 -2.81 -8.38 3.13
CA GLN A 23 -3.21 -9.02 4.38
C GLN A 23 -2.00 -9.47 5.21
N PRO A 24 -1.69 -8.78 6.32
CA PRO A 24 -0.57 -9.14 7.17
C PRO A 24 -0.79 -10.50 7.84
N LYS A 25 0.26 -11.31 7.87
CA LYS A 25 0.32 -12.61 8.56
C LYS A 25 1.72 -12.82 9.12
N PRO A 26 1.96 -13.77 10.05
CA PRO A 26 3.30 -13.99 10.59
C PRO A 26 4.39 -14.21 9.52
N ALA A 27 4.06 -14.90 8.42
CA ALA A 27 4.96 -15.14 7.30
C ALA A 27 5.03 -14.00 6.26
N LYS A 28 4.21 -12.96 6.42
CA LYS A 28 4.17 -11.76 5.58
C LYS A 28 3.78 -10.56 6.45
N PRO A 29 4.72 -10.04 7.25
CA PRO A 29 4.43 -8.99 8.22
C PRO A 29 4.10 -7.68 7.50
N PHE A 30 3.43 -6.77 8.22
CA PHE A 30 3.27 -5.39 7.77
C PHE A 30 4.33 -4.51 8.41
N LEU A 31 5.11 -3.83 7.58
CA LEU A 31 6.20 -2.96 7.96
C LEU A 31 5.98 -1.56 7.40
N ALA A 32 6.56 -0.56 8.06
CA ALA A 32 6.63 0.80 7.55
C ALA A 32 8.04 1.34 7.74
N THR A 33 8.59 2.01 6.74
CA THR A 33 9.90 2.65 6.87
C THR A 33 9.83 3.81 7.88
N PRO A 34 10.96 4.15 8.53
CA PRO A 34 11.00 5.30 9.44
C PRO A 34 10.56 6.62 8.77
N ALA A 35 10.89 6.82 7.50
CA ALA A 35 10.49 8.01 6.74
C ALA A 35 8.99 8.04 6.47
N ALA A 36 8.39 6.92 6.06
CA ALA A 36 6.95 6.81 5.89
C ALA A 36 6.20 7.02 7.22
N LEU A 37 6.67 6.44 8.33
CA LEU A 37 6.11 6.67 9.66
C LEU A 37 6.14 8.15 10.06
N LYS A 38 7.27 8.82 9.82
CA LYS A 38 7.43 10.25 10.10
C LYS A 38 6.48 11.11 9.26
N LEU A 39 6.30 10.77 7.98
CA LEU A 39 5.53 11.60 7.06
C LEU A 39 4.03 11.31 7.10
N TYR A 40 3.63 10.05 7.28
CA TYR A 40 2.26 9.59 7.11
C TYR A 40 1.64 8.92 8.34
N GLY A 41 2.42 8.56 9.38
CA GLY A 41 2.00 7.95 10.66
C GLY A 41 0.54 7.50 10.76
N ASP A 42 -0.34 8.42 11.18
CA ASP A 42 -1.76 8.14 11.45
C ASP A 42 -2.57 7.66 10.23
N ALA A 43 -2.12 7.98 9.01
CA ALA A 43 -2.79 7.62 7.77
C ALA A 43 -2.42 6.23 7.25
N ILE A 44 -1.32 5.64 7.73
CA ILE A 44 -0.81 4.35 7.22
C ILE A 44 -1.82 3.22 7.42
N LEU A 45 -2.34 3.05 8.65
CA LEU A 45 -3.30 1.99 8.96
C LEU A 45 -4.65 2.16 8.24
N PRO A 46 -5.26 3.36 8.17
CA PRO A 46 -6.43 3.60 7.31
C PRO A 46 -6.20 3.26 5.83
N CYS A 47 -5.03 3.61 5.28
CA CYS A 47 -4.69 3.29 3.89
C CYS A 47 -4.60 1.76 3.68
N LEU A 48 -3.91 1.04 4.59
CA LEU A 48 -3.85 -0.43 4.54
C LEU A 48 -5.25 -1.07 4.56
N ARG A 49 -6.16 -0.60 5.43
CA ARG A 49 -7.54 -1.10 5.50
C ARG A 49 -8.31 -0.85 4.20
N THR A 50 -8.04 0.28 3.55
CA THR A 50 -8.64 0.62 2.24
C THR A 50 -8.17 -0.38 1.18
N LEU A 51 -6.88 -0.70 1.13
CA LEU A 51 -6.33 -1.71 0.22
C LEU A 51 -6.93 -3.09 0.49
N GLN A 52 -7.06 -3.50 1.74
CA GLN A 52 -7.67 -4.78 2.10
C GLN A 52 -9.13 -4.88 1.68
N ALA A 53 -9.90 -3.79 1.80
CA ALA A 53 -11.29 -3.77 1.35
C ALA A 53 -11.39 -3.87 -0.17
N LEU A 54 -10.56 -3.12 -0.90
CA LEU A 54 -10.52 -3.14 -2.36
C LEU A 54 -10.05 -4.48 -2.91
N ALA A 55 -9.00 -5.07 -2.34
CA ALA A 55 -8.52 -6.39 -2.73
C ALA A 55 -9.60 -7.47 -2.52
N ARG A 56 -10.38 -7.41 -1.44
CA ARG A 56 -11.53 -8.31 -1.26
C ARG A 56 -12.60 -8.11 -2.32
N GLN A 57 -12.87 -6.85 -2.71
CA GLN A 57 -13.87 -6.53 -3.73
C GLN A 57 -13.44 -7.02 -5.13
N HIS A 58 -12.17 -6.85 -5.47
CA HIS A 58 -11.64 -7.12 -6.80
C HIS A 58 -10.93 -8.48 -6.93
N LYS A 59 -10.85 -9.25 -5.85
CA LYS A 59 -10.13 -10.53 -5.75
C LYS A 59 -8.61 -10.40 -5.94
N GLY A 60 -8.08 -9.25 -5.57
CA GLY A 60 -6.67 -8.90 -5.63
C GLY A 60 -6.47 -7.50 -6.18
N LEU A 61 -5.24 -7.02 -6.03
CA LEU A 61 -4.75 -5.75 -6.52
C LEU A 61 -3.33 -5.94 -7.06
N ASP A 62 -2.85 -4.97 -7.81
CA ASP A 62 -1.45 -4.86 -8.18
C ASP A 62 -0.55 -4.79 -6.94
N TYR A 63 0.68 -5.29 -7.06
CA TYR A 63 1.61 -5.41 -5.94
C TYR A 63 2.03 -4.04 -5.37
N LEU A 64 2.04 -3.00 -6.21
CA LEU A 64 2.33 -1.61 -5.84
C LEU A 64 1.06 -0.76 -5.82
N GLN A 65 0.79 -0.12 -4.68
CA GLN A 65 -0.34 0.78 -4.52
C GLN A 65 0.15 2.15 -4.05
N VAL A 66 -0.37 3.23 -4.66
CA VAL A 66 0.13 4.58 -4.47
C VAL A 66 -0.95 5.49 -3.87
N PHE A 67 -0.65 6.06 -2.71
CA PHE A 67 -1.48 7.09 -2.08
C PHE A 67 -0.84 8.47 -2.21
N THR A 68 -1.63 9.46 -2.62
CA THR A 68 -1.22 10.88 -2.62
C THR A 68 -2.00 11.68 -1.62
N CYS A 69 -1.35 12.66 -0.97
CA CYS A 69 -1.99 13.54 0.00
C CYS A 69 -1.60 15.00 -0.30
N PRO A 70 -2.56 15.92 -0.50
CA PRO A 70 -2.24 17.33 -0.66
C PRO A 70 -1.41 17.86 0.50
N GLY A 71 -0.30 18.53 0.19
CA GLY A 71 0.63 19.08 1.20
C GLY A 71 1.70 18.11 1.71
N LYS A 72 1.78 16.89 1.16
CA LYS A 72 2.94 16.00 1.36
C LYS A 72 3.90 16.11 0.17
N PRO A 73 5.22 16.08 0.39
CA PRO A 73 6.22 16.28 -0.65
C PRO A 73 6.28 15.13 -1.66
N GLU A 74 5.90 13.92 -1.25
CA GLU A 74 5.93 12.72 -2.09
C GLU A 74 4.80 11.77 -1.70
N PRO A 75 4.34 10.88 -2.61
CA PRO A 75 3.33 9.89 -2.29
C PRO A 75 3.82 8.85 -1.28
N MET A 76 2.88 8.11 -0.70
CA MET A 76 3.16 6.91 0.08
C MET A 76 2.90 5.68 -0.79
N TRP A 77 3.86 4.77 -0.83
CA TRP A 77 3.74 3.48 -1.53
C TRP A 77 3.42 2.38 -0.53
N PHE A 78 2.61 1.43 -0.98
CA PHE A 78 2.46 0.12 -0.35
C PHE A 78 2.91 -0.94 -1.36
N ILE A 79 3.88 -1.75 -0.98
CA ILE A 79 4.37 -2.88 -1.77
C ILE A 79 4.02 -4.16 -1.03
N GLU A 80 3.29 -5.07 -1.66
CA GLU A 80 3.19 -6.45 -1.19
C GLU A 80 4.17 -7.32 -1.98
N ASP A 81 5.26 -7.71 -1.32
CA ASP A 81 6.22 -8.64 -1.88
C ASP A 81 5.58 -10.03 -2.08
N GLY A 82 6.22 -10.85 -2.92
CA GLY A 82 5.82 -12.23 -3.17
C GLY A 82 5.89 -13.16 -1.94
N GLU A 83 5.97 -14.45 -2.19
CA GLU A 83 6.05 -15.44 -1.11
C GLU A 83 7.29 -15.22 -0.24
N GLY A 84 7.12 -15.25 1.09
CA GLY A 84 8.18 -15.01 2.06
C GLY A 84 8.60 -13.56 2.27
N GLY A 85 8.03 -12.61 1.52
CA GLY A 85 8.30 -11.17 1.68
C GLY A 85 7.41 -10.47 2.70
N ALA A 86 7.34 -9.14 2.66
CA ALA A 86 6.53 -8.32 3.55
C ALA A 86 5.47 -7.51 2.79
N ILE A 87 4.55 -6.90 3.54
CA ILE A 87 3.79 -5.75 3.06
C ILE A 87 4.48 -4.52 3.64
N THR A 88 4.97 -3.63 2.79
CA THR A 88 5.80 -2.50 3.22
C THR A 88 5.16 -1.19 2.81
N ALA A 89 4.91 -0.31 3.78
CA ALA A 89 4.62 1.10 3.53
C ALA A 89 5.93 1.89 3.51
N LEU A 90 6.22 2.57 2.40
CA LEU A 90 7.48 3.30 2.20
C LEU A 90 7.26 4.59 1.40
N LEU A 91 8.25 5.47 1.42
CA LEU A 91 8.32 6.59 0.49
C LEU A 91 9.08 6.15 -0.78
N PRO A 92 8.78 6.72 -1.97
CA PRO A 92 9.56 6.49 -3.17
C PRO A 92 11.06 6.72 -2.97
N SER A 93 11.44 7.69 -2.14
CA SER A 93 12.86 7.96 -1.82
C SER A 93 13.56 6.86 -1.02
N ASP A 94 12.80 5.94 -0.41
CA ASP A 94 13.35 4.82 0.37
C ASP A 94 13.63 3.56 -0.48
N TYR A 95 13.20 3.56 -1.75
CA TYR A 95 13.32 2.44 -2.69
C TYR A 95 14.49 2.65 -3.66
#